data_AF-A0A812TMF4-F1
#
_entry.id   AF-A0A812TMF4-F1
#
_cell.length_a   1.000
_cell.length_b   1.000
_cell.length_c   1.000
_cell.angle_alpha   90.00
_cell.angle_beta   90.00
_cell.angle_gamma   90.00
#
_symmetry.space_group_name_H-M   'P 1'
#
loop_
_entity.id
_entity.type
_entity.pdbx_description
1 polymer ?
#
loop_
_entity_poly.entity_id
_entity_poly.type
_entity_poly.pdbx_seq_one_letter_code
_entity_poly.pdbx_strand_id
1 'polypeptide(L)'
;AASEGDVAMGLFDVDPSGQYALDMATPGQRTCFRLLLTSLAQLGGSRSQYIKSAMLTTSPKTPPVPYNVDGVRKKRGVWNVPTSGILSFVLSLNDHFLKDEGDHSGLYSDVVERMLGRRKRTWKSKRKCFAVLQKVNSMEGPLFDAILMALLQDFQLNKDQVMAIYMNQGDKAKETLIRMLPAALNPRALLHAASNTDSIKDILDFERSARAPMSLNLENPTGHYVLRLDLLPTRTVVQKLLLLNRWQLHLWRKANLVDVSMDGKGKCLRNALLDGKSLSFSEVDWRIPPQGLLSFDFVALYRPPAGAKPVPIETWGNVLSALQAVLTPKKKNDMTEEDEAQEAAKVSQADWALRGISSRVWILSRQLRNLLCVFLHRDDRATILCMMFLRCVDWPINGKCCQPKFAKQHWKSLSEKLGYMNLFPYGQPEMSFHTIDLAQWEQRRCLHTLVRLSNAEDAVNIKNPVLDKDANPNAPAFQPFVAGIPNSWAEWDNVLAQGIMQCCSLS
;
A
#
# COMPACT_ATOMS: atom_id res chain seq x y z
N ALA A 1 -14.56 -29.98 -11.09
CA ALA A 1 -14.46 -29.07 -9.94
C ALA A 1 -13.98 -27.69 -10.41
N ALA A 2 -14.75 -27.06 -11.30
CA ALA A 2 -14.60 -25.66 -11.67
C ALA A 2 -15.61 -24.90 -10.82
N SER A 3 -15.13 -24.04 -9.92
CA SER A 3 -15.97 -23.31 -8.97
C SER A 3 -16.78 -22.23 -9.69
N GLU A 4 -18.11 -22.34 -9.59
CA GLU A 4 -19.03 -21.23 -9.76
C GLU A 4 -18.58 -20.09 -8.83
N GLY A 5 -18.18 -18.96 -9.40
CA GLY A 5 -17.70 -17.81 -8.63
C GLY A 5 -16.59 -16.97 -9.25
N ASP A 6 -16.09 -17.31 -10.45
CA ASP A 6 -15.23 -16.40 -11.23
C ASP A 6 -16.07 -15.23 -11.76
N VAL A 7 -16.48 -14.34 -10.84
CA VAL A 7 -16.74 -12.94 -11.18
C VAL A 7 -15.49 -12.51 -11.93
N ALA A 8 -15.64 -12.23 -13.22
CA ALA A 8 -14.56 -11.82 -14.10
C ALA A 8 -13.85 -10.64 -13.43
N MET A 9 -12.78 -10.92 -12.70
CA MET A 9 -11.95 -9.89 -12.09
C MET A 9 -11.47 -9.07 -13.28
N GLY A 10 -11.89 -7.80 -13.32
CA GLY A 10 -11.56 -6.90 -14.40
C GLY A 10 -10.08 -7.04 -14.67
N LEU A 11 -9.71 -7.36 -15.91
CA LEU A 11 -8.39 -7.90 -16.27
C LEU A 11 -7.21 -6.99 -15.86
N PHE A 12 -7.47 -5.77 -15.37
CA PHE A 12 -6.57 -4.62 -15.28
C PHE A 12 -6.84 -3.66 -14.11
N ASP A 13 -7.07 -4.13 -12.88
CA ASP A 13 -7.39 -3.21 -11.76
C ASP A 13 -6.28 -2.18 -11.47
N VAL A 14 -5.02 -2.63 -11.35
CA VAL A 14 -3.90 -1.75 -10.93
C VAL A 14 -2.58 -2.09 -11.60
N ASP A 15 -2.49 -3.20 -12.29
CA ASP A 15 -1.33 -3.56 -13.08
C ASP A 15 -1.74 -4.80 -13.87
N PRO A 16 -1.61 -4.78 -15.20
CA PRO A 16 -1.81 -5.99 -15.99
C PRO A 16 -0.68 -7.00 -15.78
N SER A 17 0.38 -6.73 -15.02
CA SER A 17 1.41 -7.73 -14.78
C SER A 17 0.90 -8.83 -13.86
N GLY A 18 1.29 -10.06 -14.13
CA GLY A 18 0.83 -11.22 -13.39
C GLY A 18 0.84 -12.47 -14.26
N GLN A 19 0.39 -13.58 -13.69
CA GLN A 19 0.25 -14.83 -14.42
C GLN A 19 -1.18 -14.93 -14.98
N TYR A 20 -1.27 -15.28 -16.26
CA TYR A 20 -2.51 -15.40 -16.99
C TYR A 20 -2.62 -16.78 -17.59
N ALA A 21 -3.83 -17.31 -17.63
CA ALA A 21 -4.19 -18.51 -18.38
C ALA A 21 -5.48 -18.21 -19.12
N LEU A 22 -5.43 -18.23 -20.46
CA LEU A 22 -6.57 -17.95 -21.33
C LEU A 22 -6.93 -19.21 -22.10
N ASP A 23 -8.15 -19.68 -21.94
CA ASP A 23 -8.79 -20.64 -22.83
C ASP A 23 -9.07 -19.99 -24.19
N MET A 24 -8.22 -20.34 -25.14
CA MET A 24 -8.27 -19.85 -26.51
C MET A 24 -9.41 -20.49 -27.31
N ALA A 25 -10.12 -21.49 -26.79
CA ALA A 25 -11.37 -21.98 -27.40
C ALA A 25 -12.53 -20.98 -27.21
N THR A 26 -12.48 -20.17 -26.14
CA THR A 26 -13.51 -19.18 -25.81
C THR A 26 -13.31 -17.87 -26.60
N PRO A 27 -14.28 -17.43 -27.45
CA PRO A 27 -14.15 -16.21 -28.26
C PRO A 27 -13.86 -14.93 -27.47
N GLY A 28 -14.44 -14.80 -26.28
CA GLY A 28 -14.23 -13.66 -25.39
C GLY A 28 -12.77 -13.55 -24.95
N GLN A 29 -12.17 -14.64 -24.48
CA GLN A 29 -10.77 -14.65 -24.02
C GLN A 29 -9.78 -14.44 -25.17
N ARG A 30 -10.06 -14.97 -26.36
CA ARG A 30 -9.31 -14.60 -27.58
C ARG A 30 -9.35 -13.10 -27.83
N THR A 31 -10.52 -12.48 -27.67
CA THR A 31 -10.68 -11.04 -27.87
C THR A 31 -9.88 -10.26 -26.84
N CYS A 32 -9.89 -10.67 -25.57
CA CYS A 32 -9.03 -10.10 -24.52
C CYS A 32 -7.54 -10.17 -24.89
N PHE A 33 -7.06 -11.34 -25.36
CA PHE A 33 -5.68 -11.49 -25.79
C PHE A 33 -5.33 -10.60 -26.99
N ARG A 34 -6.23 -10.47 -27.97
CA ARG A 34 -6.05 -9.55 -29.12
C ARG A 34 -5.99 -8.08 -28.68
N LEU A 35 -6.82 -7.69 -27.71
CA LEU A 35 -6.79 -6.35 -27.13
C LEU A 35 -5.47 -6.11 -26.41
N LEU A 36 -5.01 -7.07 -25.61
CA LEU A 36 -3.69 -7.01 -24.96
C LEU A 36 -2.57 -6.82 -25.99
N LEU A 37 -2.52 -7.64 -27.04
CA LEU A 37 -1.51 -7.52 -28.11
C LEU A 37 -1.58 -6.16 -28.82
N THR A 38 -2.78 -5.61 -28.99
CA THR A 38 -2.97 -4.28 -29.57
C THR A 38 -2.42 -3.19 -28.66
N SER A 39 -2.66 -3.28 -27.35
CA SER A 39 -2.11 -2.36 -26.35
C SER A 39 -0.58 -2.46 -26.30
N LEU A 40 -0.01 -3.66 -26.27
CA LEU A 40 1.44 -3.87 -26.24
C LEU A 40 2.13 -3.34 -27.50
N ALA A 41 1.49 -3.46 -28.67
CA ALA A 41 2.02 -2.89 -29.90
C ALA A 41 2.10 -1.36 -29.88
N GLN A 42 1.26 -0.69 -29.08
CA GLN A 42 1.33 0.77 -28.90
C GLN A 42 2.49 1.20 -28.00
N LEU A 43 2.97 0.32 -27.10
CA LEU A 43 4.09 0.60 -26.21
C LEU A 43 5.45 0.54 -26.93
N GLY A 44 5.50 -0.03 -28.13
CA GLY A 44 6.74 -0.30 -28.86
C GLY A 44 7.56 -1.44 -28.25
N GLY A 45 8.67 -1.80 -28.92
CA GLY A 45 9.52 -2.93 -28.52
C GLY A 45 8.98 -4.31 -28.92
N SER A 46 9.74 -5.36 -28.60
CA SER A 46 9.34 -6.74 -28.82
C SER A 46 8.37 -7.20 -27.73
N ARG A 47 7.35 -7.99 -28.08
CA ARG A 47 6.31 -8.43 -27.15
C ARG A 47 6.83 -9.45 -26.15
N SER A 48 7.86 -10.22 -26.50
CA SER A 48 8.52 -11.14 -25.56
C SER A 48 9.23 -10.41 -24.41
N GLN A 49 9.51 -9.11 -24.54
CA GLN A 49 9.98 -8.29 -23.41
C GLN A 49 8.91 -8.17 -22.32
N TYR A 50 7.63 -8.14 -22.72
CA TYR A 50 6.49 -7.95 -21.82
C TYR A 50 5.83 -9.27 -21.44
N ILE A 51 5.69 -10.20 -22.38
CA ILE A 51 5.05 -11.50 -22.17
C ILE A 51 6.14 -12.55 -22.04
N LYS A 52 6.39 -12.96 -20.80
CA LYS A 52 7.37 -13.98 -20.41
C LYS A 52 6.71 -15.35 -20.30
N SER A 53 7.49 -16.41 -20.53
CA SER A 53 7.09 -17.80 -20.30
C SER A 53 5.74 -18.18 -20.92
N ALA A 54 5.47 -17.71 -22.14
CA ALA A 54 4.24 -18.05 -22.84
C ALA A 54 4.26 -19.52 -23.29
N MET A 55 3.27 -20.30 -22.83
CA MET A 55 3.10 -21.72 -23.10
C MET A 55 1.67 -21.98 -23.59
N LEU A 56 1.51 -22.79 -24.64
CA LEU A 56 0.22 -23.22 -25.15
C LEU A 56 0.01 -24.71 -24.89
N THR A 57 -1.07 -25.03 -24.18
CA THR A 57 -1.49 -26.41 -23.91
C THR A 57 -2.71 -26.73 -24.77
N THR A 58 -2.54 -27.48 -25.85
CA THR A 58 -3.64 -27.82 -26.79
C THR A 58 -4.54 -28.94 -26.26
N SER A 59 -3.99 -29.84 -25.44
CA SER A 59 -4.70 -30.95 -24.82
C SER A 59 -4.16 -31.23 -23.42
N PRO A 60 -4.98 -31.70 -22.46
CA PRO A 60 -4.51 -32.09 -21.12
C PRO A 60 -3.44 -33.19 -21.13
N LYS A 61 -3.39 -34.00 -22.20
CA LYS A 61 -2.42 -35.10 -22.33
C LYS A 61 -1.10 -34.68 -22.96
N THR A 62 -1.04 -33.51 -23.59
CA THR A 62 0.16 -33.02 -24.27
C THR A 62 0.90 -32.04 -23.38
N PRO A 63 2.23 -32.13 -23.25
CA PRO A 63 3.00 -31.15 -22.49
C PRO A 63 2.82 -29.74 -23.10
N PRO A 64 2.84 -28.68 -22.28
CA PRO A 64 2.74 -27.31 -22.77
C PRO A 64 3.90 -26.99 -23.74
N VAL A 65 3.59 -26.38 -24.88
CA VAL A 65 4.58 -26.01 -25.90
C VAL A 65 4.87 -24.50 -25.83
N PRO A 66 6.14 -24.05 -25.88
CA PRO A 66 6.47 -22.63 -25.93
C PRO A 66 5.76 -21.90 -27.07
N TYR A 67 5.10 -20.79 -26.74
CA TYR A 67 4.32 -20.00 -27.68
C TYR A 67 5.08 -18.72 -28.07
N ASN A 68 5.48 -18.61 -29.34
CA ASN A 68 6.19 -17.44 -29.84
C ASN A 68 5.22 -16.25 -30.05
N VAL A 69 5.12 -15.40 -29.03
CA VAL A 69 4.27 -14.19 -29.05
C VAL A 69 4.70 -13.21 -30.14
N ASP A 70 5.99 -13.11 -30.44
CA ASP A 70 6.51 -12.21 -31.48
C ASP A 70 6.24 -12.70 -32.91
N GLY A 71 6.00 -14.00 -33.09
CA GLY A 71 5.57 -14.58 -34.36
C GLY A 71 4.14 -14.23 -34.76
N VAL A 72 3.33 -13.72 -33.83
CA VAL A 72 1.90 -13.44 -34.06
C VAL A 72 1.75 -12.25 -35.01
N ARG A 73 1.28 -12.52 -36.23
CA ARG A 73 1.06 -11.49 -37.28
C ARG A 73 -0.34 -10.90 -37.20
N LYS A 74 -0.44 -9.64 -37.63
CA LYS A 74 -1.72 -8.94 -37.84
C LYS A 74 -2.15 -9.15 -39.29
N LYS A 75 -3.29 -9.78 -39.53
CA LYS A 75 -3.88 -9.96 -40.88
C LYS A 75 -5.17 -9.16 -40.95
N ARG A 76 -5.27 -8.22 -41.90
CA ARG A 76 -6.44 -7.31 -42.06
C ARG A 76 -6.83 -6.60 -40.76
N GLY A 77 -5.84 -6.14 -39.98
CA GLY A 77 -6.10 -5.43 -38.73
C GLY A 77 -6.40 -6.32 -37.51
N VAL A 78 -6.51 -7.63 -37.67
CA VAL A 78 -6.81 -8.57 -36.58
C VAL A 78 -5.58 -9.43 -36.26
N TRP A 79 -5.28 -9.62 -34.98
CA TRP A 79 -4.20 -10.51 -34.54
C TRP A 79 -4.60 -11.98 -34.71
N ASN A 80 -3.75 -12.76 -35.37
CA ASN A 80 -3.94 -14.19 -35.56
C ASN A 80 -3.51 -14.97 -34.31
N VAL A 81 -4.44 -15.14 -33.38
CA VAL A 81 -4.22 -15.85 -32.10
C VAL A 81 -4.76 -17.29 -32.19
N PRO A 82 -4.27 -18.23 -31.35
CA PRO A 82 -4.78 -19.60 -31.31
C PRO A 82 -6.30 -19.65 -31.16
N THR A 83 -6.91 -20.66 -31.77
CA THR A 83 -8.37 -20.87 -31.74
C THR A 83 -8.80 -21.95 -30.74
N SER A 84 -7.85 -22.64 -30.12
CA SER A 84 -8.06 -23.70 -29.13
C SER A 84 -6.85 -23.82 -28.19
N GLY A 85 -7.05 -24.53 -27.08
CA GLY A 85 -6.03 -24.75 -26.05
C GLY A 85 -5.97 -23.65 -24.98
N ILE A 86 -5.20 -23.88 -23.93
CA ILE A 86 -4.97 -22.93 -22.84
C ILE A 86 -3.63 -22.25 -23.06
N LEU A 87 -3.63 -20.93 -23.27
CA LEU A 87 -2.43 -20.10 -23.36
C LEU A 87 -2.11 -19.55 -21.98
N SER A 88 -1.06 -20.06 -21.34
CA SER A 88 -0.53 -19.52 -20.09
C SER A 88 0.69 -18.63 -20.32
N PHE A 89 0.79 -17.52 -19.62
CA PHE A 89 1.93 -16.60 -19.73
C PHE A 89 2.06 -15.70 -18.51
N VAL A 90 3.23 -15.07 -18.35
CA VAL A 90 3.47 -14.04 -17.34
C VAL A 90 3.60 -12.69 -18.04
N LEU A 91 2.68 -11.78 -17.78
CA LEU A 91 2.79 -10.40 -18.25
C LEU A 91 3.64 -9.61 -17.25
N SER A 92 4.61 -8.85 -17.75
CA SER A 92 5.56 -8.05 -16.97
C SER A 92 5.70 -6.68 -17.61
N LEU A 93 4.90 -5.72 -17.13
CA LEU A 93 4.96 -4.31 -17.56
C LEU A 93 5.69 -3.41 -16.55
N ASN A 94 6.26 -4.00 -15.49
CA ASN A 94 7.05 -3.31 -14.47
C ASN A 94 8.02 -2.31 -15.10
N ASP A 95 8.95 -2.82 -15.90
CA ASP A 95 10.03 -2.01 -16.43
C ASP A 95 9.51 -0.93 -17.38
N HIS A 96 8.42 -1.19 -18.12
CA HIS A 96 7.86 -0.19 -19.02
C HIS A 96 7.22 0.99 -18.28
N PHE A 97 6.36 0.72 -17.28
CA PHE A 97 5.71 1.78 -16.52
C PHE A 97 6.69 2.61 -15.69
N LEU A 98 7.85 2.05 -15.37
CA LEU A 98 8.83 2.65 -14.47
C LEU A 98 10.01 3.31 -15.21
N LYS A 99 10.28 2.93 -16.47
CA LYS A 99 11.39 3.46 -17.29
C LYS A 99 11.37 4.99 -17.42
N ASP A 100 10.19 5.57 -17.63
CA ASP A 100 10.04 7.03 -17.83
C ASP A 100 9.88 7.80 -16.53
N GLU A 101 9.55 7.11 -15.43
CA GLU A 101 9.27 7.71 -14.12
C GLU A 101 10.57 7.88 -13.31
N GLY A 102 11.68 8.21 -14.01
CA GLY A 102 13.04 8.27 -13.47
C GLY A 102 13.21 9.12 -12.21
N ASP A 103 14.44 9.15 -11.65
CA ASP A 103 14.82 9.78 -10.36
C ASP A 103 14.52 11.29 -10.22
N HIS A 104 13.80 11.89 -11.16
CA HIS A 104 13.36 13.28 -11.14
C HIS A 104 12.32 13.51 -10.05
N SER A 105 12.80 13.65 -8.81
CA SER A 105 12.41 14.51 -7.67
C SER A 105 10.99 15.07 -7.54
N GLY A 106 9.98 14.48 -8.18
CA GLY A 106 8.60 14.87 -8.11
C GLY A 106 7.91 14.38 -6.84
N LEU A 107 6.69 14.84 -6.63
CA LEU A 107 5.84 14.33 -5.56
C LEU A 107 5.39 12.90 -5.89
N TYR A 108 5.18 12.10 -4.85
CA TYR A 108 4.80 10.69 -5.02
C TYR A 108 3.39 10.57 -5.58
N SER A 109 2.51 11.49 -5.19
CA SER A 109 1.21 11.64 -5.80
C SER A 109 1.31 11.86 -7.31
N ASP A 110 2.19 12.73 -7.80
CA ASP A 110 2.33 12.97 -9.24
C ASP A 110 2.71 11.71 -10.01
N VAL A 111 3.63 10.91 -9.48
CA VAL A 111 4.04 9.64 -10.10
C VAL A 111 2.86 8.66 -10.14
N VAL A 112 2.17 8.47 -9.02
CA VAL A 112 1.02 7.56 -8.94
C VAL A 112 -0.14 8.04 -9.83
N GLU A 113 -0.42 9.33 -9.86
CA GLU A 113 -1.46 9.92 -10.70
C GLU A 113 -1.09 9.85 -12.19
N ARG A 114 0.19 9.99 -12.56
CA ARG A 114 0.65 9.70 -13.94
C ARG A 114 0.46 8.24 -14.29
N MET A 115 0.79 7.31 -13.40
CA MET A 115 0.57 5.87 -13.62
C MET A 115 -0.91 5.54 -13.79
N LEU A 116 -1.79 6.15 -12.98
CA LEU A 116 -3.25 6.03 -13.13
C LEU A 116 -3.76 6.71 -14.41
N GLY A 117 -3.25 7.90 -14.73
CA GLY A 117 -3.62 8.68 -15.91
C GLY A 117 -3.21 8.02 -17.23
N ARG A 118 -2.10 7.27 -17.27
CA ARG A 118 -1.72 6.45 -18.44
C ARG A 118 -2.75 5.35 -18.73
N ARG A 119 -3.57 4.97 -17.74
CA ARG A 119 -4.64 3.97 -17.89
C ARG A 119 -5.98 4.58 -18.20
N LYS A 120 -6.32 5.63 -17.46
CA LYS A 120 -7.58 6.32 -17.64
C LYS A 120 -7.53 7.14 -18.92
N ARG A 121 -8.53 6.94 -19.76
CA ARG A 121 -8.65 7.66 -21.03
C ARG A 121 -9.19 9.06 -20.75
N THR A 122 -8.56 10.05 -21.36
CA THR A 122 -9.15 11.38 -21.50
C THR A 122 -9.99 11.43 -22.76
N TRP A 123 -11.13 12.10 -22.69
CA TRP A 123 -12.00 12.30 -23.85
C TRP A 123 -11.34 13.25 -24.87
N LYS A 124 -10.93 12.73 -26.04
CA LYS A 124 -10.37 13.57 -27.11
C LYS A 124 -11.42 14.46 -27.79
N SER A 125 -12.68 14.02 -27.84
CA SER A 125 -13.78 14.74 -28.49
C SER A 125 -14.83 15.15 -27.48
N LYS A 126 -15.01 16.48 -27.31
CA LYS A 126 -16.06 17.04 -26.45
C LYS A 126 -17.47 16.57 -26.87
N ARG A 127 -17.74 16.49 -28.18
CA ARG A 127 -19.02 16.01 -28.72
C ARG A 127 -19.33 14.56 -28.35
N LYS A 128 -18.34 13.66 -28.47
CA LYS A 128 -18.51 12.25 -28.07
C LYS A 128 -18.73 12.11 -26.57
N CYS A 129 -17.96 12.86 -25.77
CA CYS A 129 -18.14 12.90 -24.33
C CYS A 129 -19.55 13.35 -23.95
N PHE A 130 -20.02 14.47 -24.52
CA PHE A 130 -21.36 14.98 -24.27
C PHE A 130 -22.45 13.95 -24.64
N ALA A 131 -22.34 13.31 -25.81
CA ALA A 131 -23.30 12.28 -26.21
C ALA A 131 -23.34 11.08 -25.24
N VAL A 132 -22.17 10.65 -24.74
CA VAL A 132 -22.10 9.58 -23.73
C VAL A 132 -22.71 10.03 -22.41
N LEU A 133 -22.35 11.21 -21.91
CA LEU A 133 -22.89 11.73 -20.65
C LEU A 133 -24.39 11.96 -20.71
N GLN A 134 -24.91 12.49 -21.82
CA GLN A 134 -26.34 12.62 -22.04
C GLN A 134 -27.03 11.25 -22.00
N LYS A 135 -26.41 10.22 -22.62
CA LYS A 135 -26.97 8.88 -22.61
C LYS A 135 -26.92 8.24 -21.23
N VAL A 136 -25.86 8.45 -20.46
CA VAL A 136 -25.74 8.03 -19.06
C VAL A 136 -26.82 8.71 -18.20
N ASN A 137 -27.01 10.01 -18.36
CA ASN A 137 -28.03 10.77 -17.63
C ASN A 137 -29.46 10.37 -17.97
N SER A 138 -29.71 9.77 -19.13
CA SER A 138 -31.04 9.23 -19.49
C SER A 138 -31.31 7.82 -18.96
N MET A 139 -30.35 7.20 -18.28
CA MET A 139 -30.50 5.85 -17.72
C MET A 139 -30.92 5.92 -16.26
N GLU A 140 -31.64 4.89 -15.84
CA GLU A 140 -32.11 4.74 -14.47
C GLU A 140 -31.78 3.35 -13.93
N GLY A 141 -31.82 3.23 -12.61
CA GLY A 141 -31.68 1.94 -11.92
C GLY A 141 -30.31 1.26 -12.12
N PRO A 142 -30.27 -0.09 -12.13
CA PRO A 142 -29.02 -0.86 -12.16
C PRO A 142 -28.16 -0.63 -13.40
N LEU A 143 -28.78 -0.27 -14.52
CA LEU A 143 -28.05 -0.01 -15.76
C LEU A 143 -27.23 1.28 -15.67
N PHE A 144 -27.79 2.34 -15.07
CA PHE A 144 -27.05 3.56 -14.78
C PHE A 144 -25.83 3.25 -13.92
N ASP A 145 -26.00 2.47 -12.85
CA ASP A 145 -24.93 2.10 -11.93
C ASP A 145 -23.81 1.34 -12.65
N ALA A 146 -24.16 0.34 -13.47
CA ALA A 146 -23.19 -0.45 -14.22
C ALA A 146 -22.38 0.40 -15.21
N ILE A 147 -23.05 1.30 -15.95
CA ILE A 147 -22.36 2.15 -16.93
C ILE A 147 -21.55 3.25 -16.25
N LEU A 148 -22.06 3.84 -15.17
CA LEU A 148 -21.32 4.80 -14.37
C LEU A 148 -20.03 4.15 -13.85
N MET A 149 -20.10 2.96 -13.26
CA MET A 149 -18.92 2.26 -12.75
C MET A 149 -17.90 1.96 -13.85
N ALA A 150 -18.35 1.48 -15.02
CA ALA A 150 -17.49 1.28 -16.18
C ALA A 150 -16.82 2.59 -16.63
N LEU A 151 -17.57 3.69 -16.67
CA LEU A 151 -17.07 5.01 -17.05
C LEU A 151 -16.03 5.54 -16.05
N LEU A 152 -16.24 5.34 -14.74
CA LEU A 152 -15.32 5.80 -13.70
C LEU A 152 -14.03 4.98 -13.61
N GLN A 153 -14.10 3.72 -14.04
CA GLN A 153 -12.94 2.84 -14.16
C GLN A 153 -12.06 3.25 -15.34
N ASP A 154 -12.67 3.56 -16.48
CA ASP A 154 -11.95 3.80 -17.74
C ASP A 154 -11.61 5.26 -18.02
N PHE A 155 -12.31 6.23 -17.43
CA PHE A 155 -12.18 7.65 -17.78
C PHE A 155 -11.88 8.54 -16.57
N GLN A 156 -11.14 9.61 -16.84
CA GLN A 156 -11.00 10.75 -15.94
C GLN A 156 -12.11 11.78 -16.21
N LEU A 157 -12.65 12.34 -15.14
CA LEU A 157 -13.71 13.34 -15.18
C LEU A 157 -13.19 14.72 -14.75
N ASN A 158 -13.49 15.73 -15.55
CA ASN A 158 -13.29 17.12 -15.18
C ASN A 158 -14.49 17.66 -14.40
N LYS A 159 -14.37 18.90 -13.88
CA LYS A 159 -15.41 19.56 -13.09
C LYS A 159 -16.77 19.57 -13.80
N ASP A 160 -16.81 19.97 -15.07
CA ASP A 160 -18.06 20.13 -15.81
C ASP A 160 -18.77 18.78 -16.04
N GLN A 161 -17.99 17.73 -16.29
CA GLN A 161 -18.50 16.37 -16.47
C GLN A 161 -19.07 15.81 -15.17
N VAL A 162 -18.40 16.05 -14.04
CA VAL A 162 -18.89 15.70 -12.71
C VAL A 162 -20.22 16.41 -12.42
N MET A 163 -20.30 17.72 -12.67
CA MET A 163 -21.52 18.49 -12.46
C MET A 163 -22.67 18.01 -13.36
N ALA A 164 -22.38 17.69 -14.63
CA ALA A 164 -23.38 17.21 -15.58
C ALA A 164 -23.98 15.85 -15.19
N ILE A 165 -23.18 14.96 -14.60
CA ILE A 165 -23.67 13.69 -14.04
C ILE A 165 -24.48 13.96 -12.78
N TYR A 166 -23.94 14.77 -11.85
CA TYR A 166 -24.51 15.09 -10.55
C TYR A 166 -25.91 15.72 -10.63
N MET A 167 -26.09 16.74 -11.47
CA MET A 167 -27.33 17.54 -11.52
C MET A 167 -28.59 16.73 -11.88
N ASN A 168 -28.45 15.54 -12.48
CA ASN A 168 -29.57 14.71 -12.92
C ASN A 168 -29.92 13.56 -11.94
N GLN A 169 -29.28 13.48 -10.77
CA GLN A 169 -29.41 12.30 -9.90
C GLN A 169 -30.49 12.41 -8.81
N GLY A 170 -31.03 13.61 -8.57
CA GLY A 170 -31.98 13.84 -7.48
C GLY A 170 -31.44 13.30 -6.14
N ASP A 171 -32.21 12.44 -5.49
CA ASP A 171 -31.89 11.87 -4.18
C ASP A 171 -30.61 11.01 -4.16
N LYS A 172 -30.16 10.51 -5.31
CA LYS A 172 -28.94 9.69 -5.43
C LYS A 172 -27.66 10.52 -5.59
N ALA A 173 -27.77 11.85 -5.61
CA ALA A 173 -26.66 12.73 -5.93
C ALA A 173 -25.45 12.52 -5.02
N LYS A 174 -25.67 12.30 -3.71
CA LYS A 174 -24.60 11.97 -2.75
C LYS A 174 -23.84 10.69 -3.15
N GLU A 175 -24.55 9.60 -3.37
CA GLU A 175 -23.94 8.30 -3.67
C GLU A 175 -23.16 8.37 -4.99
N THR A 176 -23.73 9.04 -5.99
CA THR A 176 -23.05 9.28 -7.26
C THR A 176 -21.77 10.11 -7.07
N LEU A 177 -21.78 11.18 -6.27
CA LEU A 177 -20.58 11.96 -5.96
C LEU A 177 -19.49 11.12 -5.29
N ILE A 178 -19.88 10.30 -4.30
CA ILE A 178 -18.95 9.40 -3.61
C ILE A 178 -18.30 8.45 -4.62
N ARG A 179 -19.09 7.80 -5.48
CA ARG A 179 -18.57 6.89 -6.51
C ARG A 179 -17.64 7.62 -7.48
N MET A 180 -17.87 8.89 -7.81
CA MET A 180 -17.03 9.67 -8.72
C MET A 180 -15.67 10.10 -8.16
N LEU A 181 -15.44 10.00 -6.84
CA LEU A 181 -14.17 10.40 -6.19
C LEU A 181 -12.90 9.91 -6.90
N PRO A 182 -12.79 8.63 -7.29
CA PRO A 182 -11.59 8.11 -7.96
C PRO A 182 -11.36 8.59 -9.39
N ALA A 183 -12.39 9.10 -10.05
CA ALA A 183 -12.31 9.52 -11.45
C ALA A 183 -12.14 11.03 -11.60
N ALA A 184 -12.47 11.80 -10.56
CA ALA A 184 -12.36 13.25 -10.61
C ALA A 184 -10.90 13.71 -10.64
N LEU A 185 -10.56 14.52 -11.65
CA LEU A 185 -9.24 15.16 -11.79
C LEU A 185 -8.91 16.11 -10.63
N ASN A 186 -9.94 16.71 -10.03
CA ASN A 186 -9.78 17.65 -8.93
C ASN A 186 -10.80 17.34 -7.82
N PRO A 187 -10.38 16.80 -6.68
CA PRO A 187 -11.27 16.54 -5.55
C PRO A 187 -12.03 17.78 -5.06
N ARG A 188 -11.49 19.00 -5.26
CA ARG A 188 -12.21 20.24 -4.92
C ARG A 188 -13.46 20.46 -5.77
N ALA A 189 -13.49 19.93 -6.99
CA ALA A 189 -14.70 19.98 -7.82
C ALA A 189 -15.83 19.17 -7.19
N LEU A 190 -15.51 18.05 -6.54
CA LEU A 190 -16.49 17.23 -5.84
C LEU A 190 -16.94 17.88 -4.53
N LEU A 191 -16.03 18.53 -3.79
CA LEU A 191 -16.42 19.34 -2.63
C LEU A 191 -17.36 20.47 -3.02
N HIS A 192 -17.08 21.16 -4.13
CA HIS A 192 -17.97 22.18 -4.66
C HIS A 192 -19.31 21.58 -5.11
N ALA A 193 -19.32 20.39 -5.71
CA ALA A 193 -20.57 19.73 -6.08
C ALA A 193 -21.38 19.35 -4.83
N ALA A 194 -20.71 18.80 -3.81
CA ALA A 194 -21.31 18.46 -2.52
C ALA A 194 -21.84 19.72 -1.80
N SER A 195 -21.16 20.85 -1.86
CA SER A 195 -21.66 22.10 -1.26
C SER A 195 -22.91 22.66 -1.96
N ASN A 196 -23.24 22.17 -3.16
CA ASN A 196 -24.48 22.49 -3.85
C ASN A 196 -25.59 21.46 -3.59
N THR A 197 -25.41 20.54 -2.62
CA THR A 197 -26.53 19.71 -2.14
C THR A 197 -27.31 20.50 -1.10
N ASP A 198 -28.65 20.42 -1.13
CA ASP A 198 -29.52 21.16 -0.21
C ASP A 198 -29.54 20.59 1.23
N SER A 199 -28.76 19.55 1.50
CA SER A 199 -28.81 18.75 2.73
C SER A 199 -27.45 18.74 3.44
N ILE A 200 -27.39 19.38 4.62
CA ILE A 200 -26.20 19.36 5.50
C ILE A 200 -25.80 17.93 5.84
N LYS A 201 -26.77 17.04 6.04
CA LYS A 201 -26.53 15.62 6.31
C LYS A 201 -25.77 14.95 5.17
N ASP A 202 -26.14 15.25 3.92
CA ASP A 202 -25.47 14.66 2.76
C ASP A 202 -24.06 15.20 2.55
N ILE A 203 -23.81 16.47 2.88
CA ILE A 203 -22.47 17.04 2.94
C ILE A 203 -21.61 16.29 3.96
N LEU A 204 -22.11 16.09 5.18
CA LEU A 204 -21.38 15.39 6.24
C LEU A 204 -21.12 13.92 5.90
N ASP A 205 -22.11 13.22 5.32
CA ASP A 205 -21.97 11.83 4.88
C ASP A 205 -20.99 11.71 3.70
N PHE A 206 -21.02 12.66 2.76
CA PHE A 206 -20.04 12.75 1.68
C PHE A 206 -18.64 12.95 2.25
N GLU A 207 -18.44 13.92 3.15
CA GLU A 207 -17.13 14.15 3.78
C GLU A 207 -16.61 12.93 4.52
N ARG A 208 -17.47 12.22 5.27
CA ARG A 208 -17.10 10.97 5.96
C ARG A 208 -16.63 9.90 4.97
N SER A 209 -17.37 9.72 3.87
CA SER A 209 -17.06 8.71 2.85
C SER A 209 -15.85 9.09 2.00
N ALA A 210 -15.66 10.39 1.77
CA ALA A 210 -14.53 10.96 1.04
C ALA A 210 -13.27 11.06 1.91
N ARG A 211 -13.39 10.93 3.24
CA ARG A 211 -12.27 11.11 4.17
C ARG A 211 -11.09 10.22 3.82
N ALA A 212 -11.29 8.91 3.67
CA ALA A 212 -10.18 7.98 3.38
C ALA A 212 -9.44 8.30 2.07
N PRO A 213 -10.11 8.48 0.92
CA PRO A 213 -9.42 8.83 -0.33
C PRO A 213 -8.84 10.25 -0.32
N MET A 214 -9.45 11.20 0.40
CA MET A 214 -8.94 12.57 0.50
C MET A 214 -7.82 12.74 1.53
N SER A 215 -7.77 11.91 2.57
CA SER A 215 -6.74 11.95 3.60
C SER A 215 -5.48 11.15 3.24
N LEU A 216 -5.52 10.40 2.13
CA LEU A 216 -4.38 9.66 1.63
C LEU A 216 -3.25 10.63 1.22
N ASN A 217 -2.25 10.74 2.09
CA ASN A 217 -1.00 11.43 1.79
C ASN A 217 -0.03 10.43 1.15
N LEU A 218 0.12 10.45 -0.17
CA LEU A 218 0.98 9.50 -0.89
C LEU A 218 2.46 9.73 -0.63
N GLU A 219 2.84 10.93 -0.22
CA GLU A 219 4.19 11.30 0.17
C GLU A 219 4.53 10.81 1.59
N ASN A 220 3.52 10.49 2.41
CA ASN A 220 3.68 9.83 3.70
C ASN A 220 2.53 8.84 3.97
N PRO A 221 2.50 7.69 3.27
CA PRO A 221 1.39 6.75 3.30
C PRO A 221 1.45 5.79 4.49
N THR A 222 2.47 5.85 5.34
CA THR A 222 2.66 4.87 6.40
C THR A 222 1.53 4.97 7.43
N GLY A 223 0.95 3.82 7.77
CA GLY A 223 -0.17 3.74 8.72
C GLY A 223 -1.00 2.48 8.59
N HIS A 224 -2.01 2.38 9.45
CA HIS A 224 -3.01 1.31 9.43
C HIS A 224 -4.19 1.71 8.54
N TYR A 225 -4.63 0.81 7.68
CA TYR A 225 -5.74 1.01 6.75
C TYR A 225 -6.80 -0.05 6.98
N VAL A 226 -8.07 0.36 7.00
CA VAL A 226 -9.25 -0.50 7.02
C VAL A 226 -10.17 -0.03 5.90
N LEU A 227 -10.25 -0.81 4.82
CA LEU A 227 -10.82 -0.38 3.55
C LEU A 227 -11.83 -1.41 3.06
N ARG A 228 -13.05 -0.94 2.78
CA ARG A 228 -14.11 -1.72 2.15
C ARG A 228 -13.89 -1.78 0.64
N LEU A 229 -13.62 -2.96 0.09
CA LEU A 229 -13.25 -3.10 -1.33
C LEU A 229 -14.44 -3.04 -2.29
N ASP A 230 -15.66 -3.20 -1.75
CA ASP A 230 -16.94 -3.01 -2.46
C ASP A 230 -17.21 -1.54 -2.80
N LEU A 231 -16.59 -0.61 -2.07
CA LEU A 231 -16.71 0.82 -2.32
C LEU A 231 -15.55 1.30 -3.20
N LEU A 232 -15.86 1.90 -4.34
CA LEU A 232 -14.86 2.38 -5.31
C LEU A 232 -13.81 3.34 -4.70
N PRO A 233 -14.18 4.31 -3.84
CA PRO A 233 -13.21 5.27 -3.32
C PRO A 233 -12.12 4.64 -2.43
N THR A 234 -12.51 3.73 -1.54
CA THR A 234 -11.59 2.97 -0.69
C THR A 234 -10.83 1.93 -1.49
N ARG A 235 -11.43 1.30 -2.52
CA ARG A 235 -10.71 0.46 -3.47
C ARG A 235 -9.57 1.24 -4.12
N THR A 236 -9.82 2.47 -4.59
CA THR A 236 -8.80 3.32 -5.21
C THR A 236 -7.67 3.71 -4.26
N VAL A 237 -7.91 3.84 -2.96
CA VAL A 237 -6.83 4.01 -1.97
C VAL A 237 -5.86 2.82 -2.03
N VAL A 238 -6.38 1.58 -2.02
CA VAL A 238 -5.55 0.37 -2.18
C VAL A 238 -4.81 0.40 -3.50
N GLN A 239 -5.49 0.75 -4.60
CA GLN A 239 -4.85 0.85 -5.92
C GLN A 239 -3.66 1.81 -5.92
N LYS A 240 -3.83 3.00 -5.35
CA LYS A 240 -2.76 4.00 -5.24
C LYS A 240 -1.60 3.51 -4.39
N LEU A 241 -1.87 2.86 -3.25
CA LEU A 241 -0.84 2.29 -2.37
C LEU A 241 -0.06 1.15 -3.05
N LEU A 242 -0.71 0.30 -3.83
CA LEU A 242 -0.04 -0.77 -4.59
C LEU A 242 0.86 -0.21 -5.70
N LEU A 243 0.40 0.82 -6.42
CA LEU A 243 1.24 1.52 -7.41
C LEU A 243 2.45 2.16 -6.75
N LEU A 244 2.24 2.83 -5.61
CA LEU A 244 3.31 3.46 -4.85
C LEU A 244 4.34 2.44 -4.38
N ASN A 245 3.90 1.32 -3.80
CA ASN A 245 4.76 0.21 -3.37
C ASN A 245 5.63 -0.29 -4.52
N ARG A 246 5.03 -0.51 -5.71
CA ARG A 246 5.76 -0.96 -6.90
C ARG A 246 6.83 0.02 -7.34
N TRP A 247 6.49 1.31 -7.41
CA TRP A 247 7.46 2.35 -7.78
C TRP A 247 8.59 2.45 -6.76
N GLN A 248 8.27 2.47 -5.46
CA GLN A 248 9.27 2.47 -4.39
C GLN A 248 10.17 1.25 -4.46
N LEU A 249 9.62 0.06 -4.69
CA LEU A 249 10.40 -1.18 -4.82
C LEU A 249 11.33 -1.14 -6.05
N HIS A 250 10.89 -0.54 -7.16
CA HIS A 250 11.74 -0.34 -8.33
C HIS A 250 12.94 0.55 -7.99
N LEU A 251 12.71 1.69 -7.34
CA LEU A 251 13.78 2.57 -6.88
C LEU A 251 14.71 1.86 -5.88
N TRP A 252 14.14 1.08 -4.96
CA TRP A 252 14.87 0.32 -3.96
C TRP A 252 15.83 -0.71 -4.60
N ARG A 253 15.33 -1.46 -5.58
CA ARG A 253 16.12 -2.43 -6.36
C ARG A 253 17.17 -1.75 -7.23
N LYS A 254 16.83 -0.62 -7.85
CA LYS A 254 17.77 0.18 -8.65
C LYS A 254 18.94 0.69 -7.78
N ALA A 255 18.66 1.03 -6.52
CA ALA A 255 19.67 1.40 -5.53
C ALA A 255 20.43 0.20 -4.91
N ASN A 256 20.18 -1.02 -5.40
CA ASN A 256 20.77 -2.27 -4.88
C ASN A 256 20.58 -2.46 -3.36
N LEU A 257 19.43 -1.99 -2.84
CA LEU A 257 19.09 -2.12 -1.43
C LEU A 257 18.42 -3.48 -1.17
N VAL A 258 18.72 -4.04 0.01
CA VAL A 258 18.20 -5.35 0.44
C VAL A 258 16.71 -5.24 0.76
N ASP A 259 15.95 -6.32 0.50
CA ASP A 259 14.54 -6.38 0.84
C ASP A 259 14.31 -6.41 2.36
N VAL A 260 13.47 -5.48 2.82
CA VAL A 260 13.07 -5.28 4.21
C VAL A 260 11.59 -5.57 4.45
N SER A 261 10.88 -6.19 3.50
CA SER A 261 9.49 -6.58 3.70
C SER A 261 9.36 -7.72 4.73
N MET A 262 8.18 -7.82 5.33
CA MET A 262 7.86 -8.83 6.34
C MET A 262 8.17 -10.26 5.87
N ASP A 263 7.86 -10.55 4.60
CA ASP A 263 7.90 -11.87 3.98
C ASP A 263 9.01 -12.06 2.92
N GLY A 264 9.84 -11.04 2.67
CA GLY A 264 10.90 -11.09 1.66
C GLY A 264 10.41 -11.06 0.22
N LYS A 265 9.20 -10.54 -0.01
CA LYS A 265 8.57 -10.44 -1.34
C LYS A 265 8.52 -9.00 -1.87
N GLY A 266 9.24 -8.07 -1.25
CA GLY A 266 9.31 -6.66 -1.66
C GLY A 266 8.01 -5.90 -1.48
N LYS A 267 7.26 -6.17 -0.41
CA LYS A 267 5.94 -5.56 -0.16
C LYS A 267 5.94 -4.62 1.03
N CYS A 268 5.40 -3.42 0.82
CA CYS A 268 5.11 -2.46 1.88
C CYS A 268 3.88 -2.84 2.73
N LEU A 269 3.14 -3.89 2.38
CA LEU A 269 1.94 -4.32 3.11
C LEU A 269 2.30 -5.35 4.17
N ARG A 270 1.73 -5.20 5.35
CA ARG A 270 1.96 -6.04 6.52
C ARG A 270 0.63 -6.34 7.20
N ASN A 271 0.57 -7.44 7.96
CA ASN A 271 -0.60 -7.83 8.75
C ASN A 271 -1.92 -7.77 7.95
N ALA A 272 -1.87 -8.15 6.67
CA ALA A 272 -3.02 -8.01 5.78
C ALA A 272 -4.09 -9.06 6.11
N LEU A 273 -5.31 -8.60 6.35
CA LEU A 273 -6.49 -9.40 6.65
C LEU A 273 -7.61 -9.05 5.65
N LEU A 274 -8.23 -10.06 5.05
CA LEU A 274 -9.46 -9.93 4.27
C LEU A 274 -10.59 -10.62 5.02
N ASP A 275 -11.60 -9.84 5.44
CA ASP A 275 -12.72 -10.34 6.25
C ASP A 275 -12.25 -11.12 7.50
N GLY A 276 -11.20 -10.61 8.14
CA GLY A 276 -10.56 -11.20 9.33
C GLY A 276 -9.61 -12.37 9.06
N LYS A 277 -9.48 -12.84 7.81
CA LYS A 277 -8.58 -13.94 7.43
C LYS A 277 -7.27 -13.39 6.89
N SER A 278 -6.15 -14.01 7.27
CA SER A 278 -4.82 -13.64 6.76
C SER A 278 -4.78 -13.71 5.23
N LEU A 279 -4.40 -12.60 4.60
CA LEU A 279 -4.25 -12.46 3.17
C LEU A 279 -2.76 -12.36 2.82
N SER A 280 -2.23 -13.40 2.16
CA SER A 280 -0.88 -13.34 1.59
C SER A 280 -1.00 -13.04 0.09
N PHE A 281 -0.49 -11.88 -0.33
CA PHE A 281 -0.32 -11.61 -1.75
C PHE A 281 0.83 -12.50 -2.27
N SER A 282 0.68 -13.12 -3.44
CA SER A 282 1.80 -13.81 -4.10
C SER A 282 2.75 -12.79 -4.74
N GLU A 283 4.01 -13.13 -5.01
CA GLU A 283 4.96 -12.20 -5.67
C GLU A 283 4.44 -11.66 -7.01
N VAL A 284 3.63 -12.48 -7.68
CA VAL A 284 3.16 -12.27 -9.05
C VAL A 284 1.73 -11.70 -9.10
N ASP A 285 0.87 -12.04 -8.13
CA ASP A 285 -0.51 -11.53 -8.08
C ASP A 285 -0.65 -10.33 -7.14
N TRP A 286 -0.80 -9.16 -7.76
CA TRP A 286 -1.16 -7.88 -7.12
C TRP A 286 -2.65 -7.57 -7.28
N ARG A 287 -3.48 -8.60 -7.42
CA ARG A 287 -4.92 -8.43 -7.65
C ARG A 287 -5.60 -8.04 -6.35
N ILE A 288 -6.33 -6.94 -6.40
CA ILE A 288 -7.16 -6.51 -5.27
C ILE A 288 -8.43 -7.35 -5.30
N PRO A 289 -8.80 -8.01 -4.18
CA PRO A 289 -10.05 -8.75 -4.11
C PRO A 289 -11.23 -7.86 -4.53
N PRO A 290 -12.24 -8.37 -5.27
CA PRO A 290 -13.33 -7.55 -5.79
C PRO A 290 -14.18 -6.91 -4.68
N GLN A 291 -14.28 -7.56 -3.52
CA GLN A 291 -15.10 -7.15 -2.38
C GLN A 291 -14.45 -7.62 -1.06
N GLY A 292 -15.04 -7.20 0.06
CA GLY A 292 -14.60 -7.57 1.41
C GLY A 292 -13.96 -6.42 2.17
N LEU A 293 -13.75 -6.61 3.47
CA LEU A 293 -13.07 -5.68 4.37
C LEU A 293 -11.58 -6.02 4.41
N LEU A 294 -10.76 -5.18 3.77
CA LEU A 294 -9.32 -5.32 3.76
C LEU A 294 -8.69 -4.44 4.85
N SER A 295 -8.04 -5.05 5.83
CA SER A 295 -7.28 -4.39 6.89
C SER A 295 -5.79 -4.71 6.74
N PHE A 296 -4.90 -3.72 6.81
CA PHE A 296 -3.46 -3.93 6.72
C PHE A 296 -2.69 -2.74 7.26
N ASP A 297 -1.41 -2.95 7.58
CA ASP A 297 -0.46 -1.88 7.83
C ASP A 297 0.38 -1.64 6.57
N PHE A 298 0.46 -0.39 6.14
CA PHE A 298 1.34 0.03 5.05
C PHE A 298 2.57 0.72 5.61
N VAL A 299 3.76 0.32 5.17
CA VAL A 299 5.02 0.91 5.59
C VAL A 299 5.85 1.28 4.36
N ALA A 300 6.00 2.58 4.11
CA ALA A 300 6.77 3.07 2.97
C ALA A 300 8.26 2.69 3.07
N LEU A 301 8.89 2.51 1.92
CA LEU A 301 10.35 2.32 1.85
C LEU A 301 11.11 3.64 1.91
N TYR A 302 10.44 4.78 1.71
CA TYR A 302 11.09 6.06 1.71
C TYR A 302 11.74 6.41 3.06
N ARG A 303 12.93 7.01 2.98
CA ARG A 303 13.70 7.52 4.11
C ARG A 303 14.07 8.98 3.84
N PRO A 304 14.36 9.78 4.87
CA PRO A 304 14.83 11.15 4.67
C PRO A 304 16.02 11.17 3.70
N PRO A 305 15.99 12.06 2.68
CA PRO A 305 17.10 12.17 1.74
C PRO A 305 18.36 12.66 2.47
N ALA A 306 19.52 12.37 1.89
CA ALA A 306 20.79 12.87 2.42
C ALA A 306 20.75 14.41 2.52
N GLY A 307 21.09 14.95 3.70
CA GLY A 307 21.04 16.39 3.96
C GLY A 307 19.65 16.96 4.26
N ALA A 308 18.62 16.11 4.44
CA ALA A 308 17.31 16.55 4.95
C ALA A 308 17.47 17.32 6.26
N LYS A 309 16.98 18.56 6.28
CA LYS A 309 17.06 19.42 7.47
C LYS A 309 15.80 19.26 8.30
N PRO A 310 15.91 19.00 9.61
CA PRO A 310 14.74 18.97 10.47
C PRO A 310 14.11 20.37 10.57
N VAL A 311 12.81 20.43 10.84
CA VAL A 311 12.11 21.68 11.12
C VAL A 311 12.79 22.37 12.32
N PRO A 312 13.04 23.70 12.26
CA PRO A 312 13.62 24.43 13.38
C PRO A 312 12.84 24.25 14.68
N ILE A 313 13.56 24.24 15.81
CA ILE A 313 12.97 23.95 17.13
C ILE A 313 11.86 24.95 17.50
N GLU A 314 12.01 26.23 17.13
CA GLU A 314 11.03 27.29 17.38
C GLU A 314 9.74 27.07 16.58
N THR A 315 9.87 26.81 15.28
CA THR A 315 8.73 26.48 14.41
C THR A 315 8.01 25.23 14.89
N TRP A 316 8.76 24.20 15.31
CA TRP A 316 8.17 22.99 15.87
C TRP A 316 7.48 23.27 17.22
N GLY A 317 8.06 24.12 18.06
CA GLY A 317 7.45 24.59 19.31
C GLY A 317 6.07 25.20 19.06
N ASN A 318 5.94 26.08 18.06
CA ASN A 318 4.67 26.69 17.69
C ASN A 318 3.63 25.65 17.25
N VAL A 319 4.03 24.64 16.49
CA VAL A 319 3.14 23.52 16.10
C VAL A 319 2.66 22.76 17.33
N LEU A 320 3.57 22.44 18.26
CA LEU A 320 3.22 21.74 19.50
C LEU A 320 2.27 22.57 20.38
N SER A 321 2.52 23.87 20.52
CA SER A 321 1.65 24.77 21.29
C SER A 321 0.24 24.87 20.68
N ALA A 322 0.14 24.95 19.35
CA ALA A 322 -1.15 24.96 18.67
C ALA A 322 -1.92 23.64 18.88
N LEU A 323 -1.24 22.49 18.79
CA LEU A 323 -1.84 21.19 19.05
C LEU A 323 -2.28 21.03 20.51
N GLN A 324 -1.45 21.48 21.45
CA GLN A 324 -1.79 21.45 22.88
C GLN A 324 -3.03 22.29 23.18
N ALA A 325 -3.15 23.48 22.59
CA ALA A 325 -4.34 24.33 22.76
C ALA A 325 -5.62 23.65 22.28
N VAL A 326 -5.55 22.86 21.19
CA VAL A 326 -6.70 22.10 20.68
C VAL A 326 -6.99 20.86 21.54
N LEU A 327 -5.95 20.15 21.98
CA LEU A 327 -6.05 18.85 22.66
C LEU A 327 -6.05 18.95 24.19
N THR A 328 -6.17 20.15 24.77
CA THR A 328 -6.24 20.31 26.22
C THR A 328 -7.53 19.66 26.73
N PRO A 329 -7.44 18.60 27.54
CA PRO A 329 -8.63 17.87 27.99
C PRO A 329 -9.44 18.75 28.95
N LYS A 330 -10.78 18.65 28.86
CA LYS A 330 -11.65 19.10 29.94
C LYS A 330 -11.43 18.25 31.20
N LYS A 331 -11.71 18.81 32.39
CA LYS A 331 -11.59 18.05 33.65
C LYS A 331 -12.59 16.90 33.63
N LYS A 332 -12.10 15.68 33.91
CA LYS A 332 -12.86 14.42 33.81
C LYS A 332 -14.14 14.38 34.67
N ASN A 333 -14.19 15.15 35.75
CA ASN A 333 -15.33 15.13 36.68
C ASN A 333 -16.61 15.73 36.09
N ASP A 334 -16.53 16.46 34.97
CA ASP A 334 -17.65 17.18 34.37
C ASP A 334 -17.92 16.79 32.90
N MET A 335 -17.37 15.67 32.42
CA MET A 335 -17.52 15.27 31.02
C MET A 335 -18.85 14.57 30.75
N THR A 336 -19.64 15.14 29.85
CA THR A 336 -20.81 14.51 29.24
C THR A 336 -20.40 13.59 28.07
N GLU A 337 -21.29 12.72 27.59
CA GLU A 337 -21.06 11.91 26.38
C GLU A 337 -20.80 12.79 25.14
N GLU A 338 -21.45 13.95 25.07
CA GLU A 338 -21.21 14.93 24.01
C GLU A 338 -19.79 15.52 24.07
N ASP A 339 -19.25 15.74 25.27
CA ASP A 339 -17.87 16.18 25.46
C ASP A 339 -16.88 15.10 25.01
N GLU A 340 -17.13 13.82 25.29
CA GLU A 340 -16.27 12.72 24.79
C GLU A 340 -16.24 12.67 23.26
N ALA A 341 -17.41 12.79 22.62
CA ALA A 341 -17.49 12.83 21.16
C ALA A 341 -16.74 14.06 20.58
N GLN A 342 -16.83 15.21 21.25
CA GLN A 342 -16.13 16.42 20.86
C GLN A 342 -14.61 16.28 21.01
N GLU A 343 -14.12 15.67 22.10
CA GLU A 343 -12.70 15.38 22.31
C GLU A 343 -12.16 14.40 21.25
N ALA A 344 -12.90 13.33 20.95
CA ALA A 344 -12.55 12.41 19.86
C ALA A 344 -12.47 13.12 18.50
N ALA A 345 -13.37 14.07 18.24
CA ALA A 345 -13.35 14.88 17.02
C ALA A 345 -12.11 15.79 16.95
N LYS A 346 -11.71 16.41 18.07
CA LYS A 346 -10.48 17.22 18.15
C LYS A 346 -9.22 16.40 17.86
N VAL A 347 -9.12 15.20 18.43
CA VAL A 347 -8.02 14.27 18.16
C VAL A 347 -7.99 13.89 16.68
N SER A 348 -9.16 13.56 16.10
CA SER A 348 -9.26 13.24 14.68
C SER A 348 -8.86 14.41 13.77
N GLN A 349 -9.21 15.64 14.14
CA GLN A 349 -8.81 16.85 13.41
C GLN A 349 -7.29 17.10 13.51
N ALA A 350 -6.71 16.89 14.69
CA ALA A 350 -5.27 17.00 14.91
C ALA A 350 -4.48 15.95 14.09
N ASP A 351 -4.91 14.68 14.08
CA ASP A 351 -4.33 13.64 13.23
C ASP A 351 -4.41 14.02 11.75
N TRP A 352 -5.58 14.49 11.30
CA TRP A 352 -5.77 14.90 9.91
C TRP A 352 -4.86 16.06 9.51
N ALA A 353 -4.74 17.08 10.36
CA ALA A 353 -3.85 18.22 10.12
C ALA A 353 -2.38 17.78 10.07
N LEU A 354 -1.95 16.95 11.03
CA LEU A 354 -0.60 16.37 11.06
C LEU A 354 -0.31 15.54 9.83
N ARG A 355 -1.24 14.70 9.40
CA ARG A 355 -1.12 13.90 8.18
C ARG A 355 -0.95 14.79 6.96
N GLY A 356 -1.72 15.87 6.85
CA GLY A 356 -1.63 16.84 5.76
C GLY A 356 -0.26 17.53 5.63
N ILE A 357 0.43 17.78 6.75
CA ILE A 357 1.76 18.43 6.74
C ILE A 357 2.92 17.44 6.80
N SER A 358 2.69 16.18 7.21
CA SER A 358 3.73 15.20 7.52
C SER A 358 4.73 14.96 6.38
N SER A 359 4.28 15.07 5.13
CA SER A 359 5.13 14.93 3.94
C SER A 359 6.07 16.11 3.68
N ARG A 360 5.79 17.27 4.27
CA ARG A 360 6.55 18.52 4.09
C ARG A 360 7.50 18.81 5.23
N VAL A 361 7.42 18.02 6.30
CA VAL A 361 8.25 18.20 7.50
C VAL A 361 9.19 17.02 7.67
N TRP A 362 10.38 17.34 8.13
CA TRP A 362 11.37 16.39 8.63
C TRP A 362 11.61 16.75 10.09
N ILE A 363 11.74 15.76 10.96
CA ILE A 363 11.88 16.00 12.40
C ILE A 363 13.03 15.19 12.96
N LEU A 364 13.45 15.50 14.17
CA LEU A 364 14.36 14.68 14.97
C LEU A 364 13.58 13.71 15.86
N SER A 365 14.20 12.61 16.29
CA SER A 365 13.63 11.67 17.26
C SER A 365 13.22 12.36 18.57
N ARG A 366 13.96 13.40 18.99
CA ARG A 366 13.59 14.25 20.15
C ARG A 366 12.33 15.08 19.89
N GLN A 367 12.16 15.62 18.69
CA GLN A 367 10.95 16.38 18.30
C GLN A 367 9.73 15.47 18.23
N LEU A 368 9.90 14.24 17.71
CA LEU A 368 8.89 13.19 17.74
C LEU A 368 8.49 12.83 19.17
N ARG A 369 9.45 12.62 20.07
CA ARG A 369 9.17 12.41 21.50
C ARG A 369 8.31 13.53 22.10
N ASN A 370 8.61 14.79 21.78
CA ASN A 370 7.83 15.92 22.26
C ASN A 370 6.39 15.89 21.72
N LEU A 371 6.22 15.55 20.44
CA LEU A 371 4.91 15.38 19.83
C LEU A 371 4.11 14.26 20.51
N LEU A 372 4.74 13.12 20.80
CA LEU A 372 4.11 12.03 21.52
C LEU A 372 3.65 12.42 22.94
N CYS A 373 4.25 13.44 23.56
CA CYS A 373 3.80 13.96 24.85
C CYS A 373 2.52 14.81 24.75
N VAL A 374 2.16 15.30 23.57
CA VAL A 374 0.93 16.07 23.36
C VAL A 374 -0.30 15.16 23.37
N PHE A 375 -0.16 13.92 22.91
CA PHE A 375 -1.24 12.95 22.84
C PHE A 375 -1.32 12.12 24.13
N LEU A 376 -2.47 12.19 24.82
CA LEU A 376 -2.67 11.53 26.11
C LEU A 376 -2.94 10.03 25.94
N HIS A 377 -3.81 9.66 25.01
CA HIS A 377 -4.15 8.27 24.77
C HIS A 377 -2.99 7.51 24.11
N ARG A 378 -2.94 6.21 24.40
CA ARG A 378 -1.85 5.34 23.95
C ARG A 378 -1.97 5.01 22.46
N ASP A 379 -3.19 4.81 21.99
CA ASP A 379 -3.47 4.47 20.59
C ASP A 379 -3.23 5.66 19.66
N ASP A 380 -3.53 6.88 20.11
CA ASP A 380 -3.18 8.10 19.39
C ASP A 380 -1.66 8.24 19.25
N ARG A 381 -0.91 8.06 20.34
CA ARG A 381 0.56 8.06 20.30
C ARG A 381 1.11 7.02 19.33
N ALA A 382 0.52 5.83 19.29
CA ALA A 382 0.93 4.78 18.37
C ALA A 382 0.68 5.20 16.92
N THR A 383 -0.47 5.81 16.63
CA THR A 383 -0.84 6.33 15.30
C THR A 383 0.12 7.44 14.85
N ILE A 384 0.39 8.40 15.74
CA ILE A 384 1.33 9.50 15.48
C ILE A 384 2.75 8.99 15.29
N LEU A 385 3.18 8.02 16.10
CA LEU A 385 4.47 7.36 15.90
C LEU A 385 4.51 6.75 14.51
N CYS A 386 3.57 5.88 14.14
CA CYS A 386 3.56 5.23 12.83
C CYS A 386 3.64 6.24 11.66
N MET A 387 2.88 7.33 11.76
CA MET A 387 2.86 8.39 10.74
C MET A 387 4.19 9.15 10.64
N MET A 388 4.82 9.50 11.76
CA MET A 388 6.01 10.37 11.76
C MET A 388 7.33 9.61 11.85
N PHE A 389 7.29 8.29 12.06
CA PHE A 389 8.45 7.45 12.28
C PHE A 389 9.46 7.55 11.12
N LEU A 390 9.00 7.38 9.88
CA LEU A 390 9.87 7.48 8.70
C LEU A 390 10.22 8.93 8.30
N ARG A 391 9.78 9.92 9.10
CA ARG A 391 10.09 11.35 8.91
C ARG A 391 11.22 11.83 9.82
N CYS A 392 11.82 10.94 10.61
CA CYS A 392 12.94 11.28 11.47
C CYS A 392 14.27 11.27 10.71
N VAL A 393 14.96 12.41 10.66
CA VAL A 393 16.24 12.58 9.93
C VAL A 393 17.41 11.85 10.59
N ASP A 394 17.33 11.64 11.90
CA ASP A 394 18.31 10.90 12.70
C ASP A 394 18.00 9.38 12.66
N TRP A 395 17.83 8.85 11.45
CA TRP A 395 17.57 7.44 11.20
C TRP A 395 18.82 6.56 11.37
N PRO A 396 18.74 5.36 11.97
CA PRO A 396 17.58 4.77 12.65
C PRO A 396 17.18 5.51 13.94
N ILE A 397 15.88 5.55 14.22
CA ILE A 397 15.36 6.29 15.38
C ILE A 397 15.98 5.78 16.68
N ASN A 398 16.38 6.71 17.54
CA ASN A 398 16.81 6.38 18.88
C ASN A 398 15.63 5.86 19.72
N GLY A 399 15.59 4.54 19.92
CA GLY A 399 14.56 3.86 20.71
C GLY A 399 14.36 4.48 22.10
N LYS A 400 15.41 4.98 22.75
CA LYS A 400 15.32 5.64 24.08
C LYS A 400 14.48 6.92 24.05
N CYS A 401 14.30 7.56 22.89
CA CYS A 401 13.44 8.74 22.77
C CYS A 401 11.95 8.36 22.76
N CYS A 402 11.58 7.27 22.07
CA CYS A 402 10.18 6.96 21.80
C CYS A 402 9.65 5.79 22.65
N GLN A 403 10.43 4.72 22.82
CA GLN A 403 10.02 3.50 23.51
C GLN A 403 9.51 3.73 24.95
N PRO A 404 10.12 4.60 25.80
CA PRO A 404 9.61 4.84 27.15
C PRO A 404 8.21 5.46 27.20
N LYS A 405 7.67 5.92 26.07
CA LYS A 405 6.30 6.43 25.96
C LYS A 405 5.27 5.33 25.78
N PHE A 406 5.69 4.07 25.66
CA PHE A 406 4.82 2.92 25.44
C PHE A 406 5.06 1.83 26.47
N ALA A 407 3.99 1.09 26.80
CA ALA A 407 4.14 -0.16 27.53
C ALA A 407 4.78 -1.22 26.62
N LYS A 408 5.45 -2.23 27.19
CA LYS A 408 6.15 -3.28 26.44
C LYS A 408 5.25 -3.97 25.39
N GLN A 409 3.99 -4.26 25.72
CA GLN A 409 3.02 -4.85 24.81
C GLN A 409 2.66 -3.93 23.63
N HIS A 410 2.47 -2.64 23.89
CA HIS A 410 2.18 -1.67 22.82
C HIS A 410 3.38 -1.45 21.91
N TRP A 411 4.60 -1.43 22.45
CA TRP A 411 5.82 -1.36 21.64
C TRP A 411 5.97 -2.60 20.75
N LYS A 412 5.63 -3.78 21.26
CA LYS A 412 5.57 -5.01 20.44
C LYS A 412 4.56 -4.87 19.30
N SER A 413 3.35 -4.40 19.58
CA SER A 413 2.34 -4.16 18.53
C SER A 413 2.81 -3.13 17.50
N LEU A 414 3.48 -2.06 17.93
CA LEU A 414 4.12 -1.10 17.02
C LEU A 414 5.20 -1.73 16.14
N SER A 415 5.98 -2.67 16.69
CA SER A 415 6.97 -3.42 15.92
C SER A 415 6.34 -4.34 14.89
N GLU A 416 5.18 -4.92 15.17
CA GLU A 416 4.43 -5.73 14.22
C GLU A 416 3.88 -4.84 13.08
N LYS A 417 3.38 -3.64 13.42
CA LYS A 417 2.83 -2.65 12.46
C LYS A 417 3.90 -2.04 11.57
N LEU A 418 4.98 -1.50 12.15
CA LEU A 418 6.05 -0.80 11.42
C LEU A 418 7.09 -1.75 10.83
N GLY A 419 7.20 -2.96 11.35
CA GLY A 419 8.23 -3.91 10.97
C GLY A 419 9.39 -3.95 11.94
N TYR A 420 9.87 -5.17 12.17
CA TYR A 420 10.92 -5.45 13.14
C TYR A 420 12.23 -4.76 12.74
N MET A 421 12.57 -4.76 11.44
CA MET A 421 13.73 -4.03 10.91
C MET A 421 13.66 -2.53 11.19
N ASN A 422 12.47 -1.94 11.11
CA ASN A 422 12.33 -0.50 11.30
C ASN A 422 12.52 -0.09 12.75
N LEU A 423 11.99 -0.86 13.71
CA LEU A 423 12.16 -0.58 15.14
C LEU A 423 13.40 -1.23 15.75
N PHE A 424 14.25 -1.88 14.95
CA PHE A 424 15.44 -2.53 15.46
C PHE A 424 16.42 -1.47 16.01
N PRO A 425 16.94 -1.63 17.24
CA PRO A 425 17.78 -0.64 17.91
C PRO A 425 19.23 -0.72 17.41
N TYR A 426 19.48 -0.44 16.12
CA TYR A 426 20.80 -0.60 15.49
C TYR A 426 21.96 0.08 16.22
N GLY A 427 21.72 1.25 16.82
CA GLY A 427 22.76 2.00 17.51
C GLY A 427 23.02 1.55 18.96
N GLN A 428 22.09 0.81 19.56
CA GLN A 428 22.17 0.34 20.96
C GLN A 428 21.47 -1.02 21.14
N PRO A 429 21.90 -2.07 20.41
CA PRO A 429 21.28 -3.39 20.50
C PRO A 429 21.38 -3.96 21.92
N GLU A 430 22.39 -3.56 22.70
CA GLU A 430 22.65 -4.03 24.05
C GLU A 430 21.55 -3.72 25.07
N MET A 431 20.74 -2.70 24.80
CA MET A 431 19.66 -2.28 25.68
C MET A 431 18.37 -3.08 25.46
N SER A 432 18.38 -4.09 24.58
CA SER A 432 17.17 -4.80 24.15
C SER A 432 17.30 -6.32 24.28
N PHE A 433 16.21 -6.93 24.74
CA PHE A 433 15.99 -8.37 24.63
C PHE A 433 15.26 -8.66 23.34
N HIS A 434 15.82 -9.54 22.52
CA HIS A 434 15.28 -9.88 21.21
C HIS A 434 14.59 -11.24 21.25
N THR A 435 13.39 -11.32 20.69
CA THR A 435 12.71 -12.57 20.35
C THR A 435 12.44 -12.52 18.86
N ILE A 436 13.13 -13.37 18.11
CA ILE A 436 13.23 -13.33 16.66
C ILE A 436 12.58 -14.61 16.13
N ASP A 437 11.47 -14.46 15.41
CA ASP A 437 10.82 -15.52 14.65
C ASP A 437 11.53 -15.68 13.31
N LEU A 438 12.26 -16.79 13.15
CA LEU A 438 13.03 -17.08 11.95
C LEU A 438 12.14 -17.46 10.76
N ALA A 439 10.84 -17.74 10.96
CA ALA A 439 9.93 -17.88 9.83
C ALA A 439 9.66 -16.54 9.13
N GLN A 440 9.78 -15.42 9.87
CA GLN A 440 9.58 -14.07 9.33
C GLN A 440 10.87 -13.56 8.69
N TRP A 441 10.81 -13.18 7.41
CA TRP A 441 11.98 -12.78 6.62
C TRP A 441 12.72 -11.59 7.22
N GLU A 442 12.00 -10.53 7.59
CA GLU A 442 12.61 -9.33 8.15
C GLU A 442 13.27 -9.57 9.52
N GLN A 443 12.74 -10.51 10.30
CA GLN A 443 13.28 -10.82 11.63
C GLN A 443 14.58 -11.63 11.48
N ARG A 444 14.62 -12.58 10.55
CA ARG A 444 15.88 -13.20 10.12
C ARG A 444 16.90 -12.18 9.65
N ARG A 445 16.47 -11.13 8.91
CA ARG A 445 17.37 -10.04 8.48
C ARG A 445 17.94 -9.24 9.67
N CYS A 446 17.13 -9.02 10.71
CA CYS A 446 17.64 -8.41 11.95
C CYS A 446 18.69 -9.30 12.62
N LEU A 447 18.43 -10.61 12.73
CA LEU A 447 19.40 -11.55 13.27
C LEU A 447 20.70 -11.58 12.45
N HIS A 448 20.59 -11.67 11.12
CA HIS A 448 21.73 -11.60 10.20
C HIS A 448 22.56 -10.34 10.44
N THR A 449 21.89 -9.19 10.61
CA THR A 449 22.56 -7.92 10.93
C THR A 449 23.24 -7.96 12.30
N LEU A 450 22.57 -8.52 13.31
CA LEU A 450 23.10 -8.65 14.67
C LEU A 450 24.36 -9.54 14.71
N VAL A 451 24.35 -10.68 14.01
CA VAL A 451 25.52 -11.57 13.91
C VAL A 451 26.68 -10.87 13.20
N ARG A 452 26.40 -10.10 12.14
CA ARG A 452 27.44 -9.33 11.44
C ARG A 452 28.04 -8.23 12.31
N LEU A 453 27.23 -7.55 13.13
CA LEU A 453 27.70 -6.56 14.09
C LEU A 453 28.58 -7.22 15.16
N SER A 454 28.11 -8.32 15.74
CA SER A 454 28.90 -9.08 16.73
C SER A 454 30.22 -9.58 16.16
N ASN A 455 30.26 -10.09 14.91
CA ASN A 455 31.51 -10.49 14.29
C ASN A 455 32.47 -9.33 14.01
N ALA A 456 31.96 -8.10 13.87
CA ALA A 456 32.78 -6.91 13.66
C ALA A 456 33.30 -6.30 14.97
N GLU A 457 32.60 -6.51 16.08
CA GLU A 457 32.97 -6.01 17.41
C GLU A 457 33.64 -7.13 18.24
N ASP A 458 32.83 -8.04 18.80
CA ASP A 458 33.24 -9.29 19.44
C ASP A 458 32.07 -10.30 19.43
N ALA A 459 32.36 -11.58 19.19
CA ALA A 459 31.38 -12.67 19.22
C ALA A 459 30.72 -12.83 20.60
N VAL A 460 31.37 -12.36 21.67
CA VAL A 460 30.85 -12.40 23.05
C VAL A 460 29.71 -11.39 23.27
N ASN A 461 29.49 -10.45 22.34
CA ASN A 461 28.46 -9.42 22.47
C ASN A 461 27.05 -10.00 22.46
N ILE A 462 26.80 -11.16 21.83
CA ILE A 462 25.48 -11.79 21.89
C ILE A 462 25.40 -12.76 23.08
N LYS A 463 24.63 -12.38 24.09
CA LYS A 463 24.46 -13.13 25.35
C LYS A 463 23.22 -14.01 25.38
N ASN A 464 23.42 -15.17 26.02
CA ASN A 464 22.40 -16.18 26.26
C ASN A 464 21.57 -16.53 25.01
N PRO A 465 22.20 -16.73 23.84
CA PRO A 465 21.45 -17.14 22.67
C PRO A 465 20.83 -18.52 22.92
N VAL A 466 19.51 -18.59 22.75
CA VAL A 466 18.75 -19.83 22.79
C VAL A 466 17.89 -19.95 21.53
N LEU A 467 17.70 -21.17 21.04
CA LEU A 467 16.91 -21.47 19.85
C LEU A 467 15.89 -22.56 20.18
N ASP A 468 14.63 -22.27 19.93
CA ASP A 468 13.57 -23.27 19.79
C ASP A 468 13.39 -23.57 18.30
N LYS A 469 13.86 -24.73 17.84
CA LYS A 469 13.82 -25.12 16.42
C LYS A 469 12.40 -25.40 15.93
N ASP A 470 11.55 -25.93 16.81
CA ASP A 470 10.21 -26.37 16.44
C ASP A 470 9.20 -25.22 16.49
N ALA A 471 9.58 -24.11 17.14
CA ALA A 471 8.73 -22.91 17.30
C ALA A 471 7.34 -23.25 17.86
N ASN A 472 7.24 -24.26 18.72
CA ASN A 472 5.96 -24.73 19.23
C ASN A 472 5.43 -23.75 20.29
N PRO A 473 4.34 -23.00 20.01
CA PRO A 473 3.84 -22.00 20.94
C PRO A 473 3.33 -22.58 22.26
N ASN A 474 2.97 -23.88 22.29
CA ASN A 474 2.42 -24.54 23.47
C ASN A 474 3.50 -25.18 24.36
N ALA A 475 4.66 -25.50 23.79
CA ALA A 475 5.74 -26.19 24.49
C ALA A 475 7.10 -25.77 23.91
N PRO A 476 7.55 -24.54 24.18
CA PRO A 476 8.79 -24.04 23.60
C PRO A 476 10.00 -24.81 24.15
N ALA A 477 10.81 -25.37 23.26
CA ALA A 477 11.97 -26.20 23.61
C ALA A 477 13.29 -25.46 23.31
N PHE A 478 13.59 -24.44 24.12
CA PHE A 478 14.78 -23.61 23.93
C PHE A 478 16.08 -24.38 24.22
N GLN A 479 16.93 -24.51 23.20
CA GLN A 479 18.27 -25.09 23.30
C GLN A 479 19.32 -23.95 23.32
N PRO A 480 20.19 -23.88 24.34
CA PRO A 480 21.24 -22.87 24.39
C PRO A 480 22.33 -23.16 23.36
N PHE A 481 22.89 -22.12 22.75
CA PHE A 481 24.11 -22.28 21.94
C PHE A 481 25.33 -22.32 22.86
N VAL A 482 25.80 -23.53 23.17
CA VAL A 482 26.96 -23.75 24.06
C VAL A 482 28.24 -23.09 23.53
N ALA A 483 28.42 -23.06 22.20
CA ALA A 483 29.58 -22.47 21.54
C ALA A 483 29.32 -21.06 20.97
N GLY A 484 28.20 -20.42 21.35
CA GLY A 484 27.74 -19.18 20.72
C GLY A 484 27.05 -19.40 19.36
N ILE A 485 26.60 -18.30 18.75
CA ILE A 485 25.90 -18.35 17.45
C ILE A 485 26.91 -18.70 16.35
N PRO A 486 26.57 -19.59 15.40
CA PRO A 486 27.49 -19.93 14.31
C PRO A 486 27.91 -18.71 13.48
N ASN A 487 29.23 -18.50 13.33
CA ASN A 487 29.76 -17.41 12.49
C ASN A 487 29.30 -17.49 11.03
N SER A 488 28.96 -18.68 10.54
CA SER A 488 28.41 -18.89 9.20
C SER A 488 27.10 -18.13 8.98
N TRP A 489 26.35 -17.81 10.04
CA TRP A 489 25.12 -17.00 9.96
C TRP A 489 25.38 -15.53 9.61
N ALA A 490 26.64 -15.10 9.50
CA ALA A 490 26.99 -13.83 8.87
C ALA A 490 26.76 -13.84 7.35
N GLU A 491 26.68 -15.01 6.73
CA GLU A 491 26.20 -15.20 5.36
C GLU A 491 24.69 -15.46 5.40
N TRP A 492 23.95 -14.76 4.55
CA TRP A 492 22.48 -14.80 4.58
C TRP A 492 21.91 -16.21 4.38
N ASP A 493 22.49 -16.97 3.46
CA ASP A 493 21.97 -18.28 3.05
C ASP A 493 22.13 -19.35 4.15
N ASN A 494 22.96 -19.09 5.16
CA ASN A 494 23.20 -20.00 6.29
C ASN A 494 22.25 -19.75 7.47
N VAL A 495 21.50 -18.65 7.48
CA VAL A 495 20.52 -18.35 8.54
C VAL A 495 19.33 -19.29 8.40
N LEU A 496 18.98 -19.97 9.50
CA LEU A 496 17.85 -20.91 9.51
C LEU A 496 16.54 -20.23 9.09
N ALA A 497 15.72 -20.95 8.32
CA ALA A 497 14.47 -20.43 7.79
C ALA A 497 13.27 -20.57 8.76
N GLN A 498 13.45 -21.25 9.89
CA GLN A 498 12.41 -21.57 10.87
C GLN A 498 13.00 -21.64 12.29
N GLY A 499 12.14 -21.51 13.29
CA GLY A 499 12.49 -21.50 14.71
C GLY A 499 12.30 -20.15 15.38
N ILE A 500 12.30 -20.12 16.71
CA ILE A 500 12.26 -18.89 17.51
C ILE A 500 13.59 -18.76 18.26
N MET A 501 14.28 -17.66 18.03
CA MET A 501 15.53 -17.35 18.71
C MET A 501 15.32 -16.27 19.77
N GLN A 502 15.97 -16.40 20.92
CA GLN A 502 16.05 -15.35 21.93
C GLN A 502 17.50 -15.03 22.26
N CYS A 503 17.81 -13.73 22.42
CA CYS A 503 19.14 -13.28 22.82
C CYS A 503 19.10 -11.85 23.41
N CYS A 504 20.15 -11.49 24.16
CA CYS A 504 20.50 -10.12 24.52
C CYS A 504 21.77 -9.73 23.78
N SER A 505 21.96 -8.45 23.45
CA SER A 505 23.28 -7.94 23.06
C SER A 505 23.98 -7.30 24.26
N LEU A 506 25.30 -7.12 24.21
CA LEU A 506 26.10 -6.29 25.10
C LEU A 506 26.99 -5.33 24.31
N SER A 507 27.34 -4.22 24.96
CA SER A 507 28.39 -3.29 24.55
C SER A 507 29.76 -3.76 25.00
#